data_AF-A0A1B6G1B5-F1
#
_entry.id   AF-A0A1B6G1B5-F1
#
_cell.length_a   1.000
_cell.length_b   1.000
_cell.length_c   1.000
_cell.angle_alpha   90.00
_cell.angle_beta   90.00
_cell.angle_gamma   90.00
#
_symmetry.space_group_name_H-M   'P 1'
#
loop_
_entity.id
_entity.type
_entity.pdbx_description
1 polymer ?
#
loop_
_entity_poly.entity_id
_entity_poly.type
_entity_poly.pdbx_seq_one_letter_code
_entity_poly.pdbx_strand_id
1 'polypeptide(L)'
;MEPVISDRGMLHIYDGHLYTTTRIHNSATVYSRCRIPSCNSRATFIVDKPNEVHVTIPHNHEADEVEVEILRFKAELKRRAVVDSRSPRELFDDVSQQYL
;
A
#
# COMPACT_ATOMS: atom_id res chain seq x y z
N MET A 1 -4.04 6.95 -4.37
CA MET A 1 -3.21 5.73 -4.33
C MET A 1 -2.15 5.94 -3.27
N GLU A 2 -2.03 5.02 -2.32
CA GLU A 2 -0.99 5.09 -1.28
C GLU A 2 0.05 3.98 -1.52
N PRO A 3 1.33 4.30 -1.78
CA PRO A 3 2.37 3.28 -1.94
C PRO A 3 2.85 2.76 -0.57
N VAL A 4 2.99 1.44 -0.43
CA VAL A 4 3.56 0.79 0.75
C VAL A 4 4.59 -0.26 0.36
N ILE A 5 5.66 -0.38 1.14
CA ILE A 5 6.75 -1.32 0.89
C ILE A 5 6.50 -2.62 1.66
N SER A 6 6.26 -3.71 0.91
CA SER A 6 6.22 -5.07 1.45
C SER A 6 7.57 -5.78 1.27
N ASP A 7 7.70 -6.95 1.89
CA ASP A 7 8.79 -7.91 1.66
C ASP A 7 8.89 -8.36 0.19
N ARG A 8 7.76 -8.35 -0.53
CA ARG A 8 7.66 -8.77 -1.94
C ARG A 8 7.74 -7.60 -2.93
N GLY A 9 8.10 -6.41 -2.46
CA GLY A 9 8.21 -5.20 -3.27
C GLY A 9 7.11 -4.17 -2.99
N MET A 10 6.98 -3.22 -3.91
CA MET A 10 6.04 -2.10 -3.78
C MET A 10 4.60 -2.55 -4.03
N LEU A 11 3.73 -2.24 -3.08
CA LEU A 11 2.28 -2.39 -3.18
C LEU A 11 1.62 -1.01 -3.21
N HIS A 12 0.38 -0.99 -3.68
CA HIS A 12 -0.47 0.18 -3.67
C HIS A 12 -1.77 -0.14 -2.93
N ILE A 13 -2.13 0.70 -1.96
CA ILE A 13 -3.41 0.66 -1.28
C ILE A 13 -4.38 1.57 -2.03
N TYR A 14 -5.55 1.04 -2.33
CA TYR A 14 -6.68 1.80 -2.85
C TYR A 14 -7.98 1.14 -2.39
N ASP A 15 -8.86 1.93 -1.77
CA ASP A 15 -10.19 1.48 -1.33
C ASP A 15 -10.15 0.21 -0.45
N GLY A 16 -9.21 0.14 0.50
CA GLY A 16 -9.02 -1.03 1.36
C GLY A 16 -8.43 -2.28 0.68
N HIS A 17 -8.08 -2.19 -0.61
CA HIS A 17 -7.52 -3.29 -1.38
C HIS A 17 -6.04 -3.08 -1.71
N LEU A 18 -5.30 -4.20 -1.77
CA LEU A 18 -3.88 -4.22 -2.11
C LEU A 18 -3.65 -4.59 -3.57
N TYR A 19 -2.84 -3.76 -4.23
CA TYR A 19 -2.46 -3.91 -5.62
C TYR A 19 -0.95 -4.08 -5.77
N THR A 20 -0.54 -4.99 -6.66
CA THR A 20 0.85 -5.11 -7.12
C THR A 20 1.01 -4.42 -8.46
N THR A 21 2.11 -3.70 -8.65
CA THR A 21 2.49 -3.14 -9.95
C THR A 21 2.75 -4.25 -10.96
N THR A 22 2.12 -4.17 -12.12
CA THR A 22 2.40 -5.07 -13.24
C THR A 22 3.25 -4.38 -14.31
N ARG A 23 2.99 -3.09 -14.57
CA ARG A 23 3.71 -2.31 -15.58
C ARG A 23 3.67 -0.83 -15.24
N ILE A 24 4.77 -0.13 -15.54
CA ILE A 24 4.84 1.33 -15.53
C ILE A 24 4.96 1.81 -16.97
N HIS A 25 4.24 2.86 -17.34
CA HIS A 25 4.24 3.45 -18.68
C HIS A 25 4.50 4.95 -18.61
N ASN A 26 5.50 5.41 -19.35
CA ASN A 26 5.95 6.80 -19.43
C ASN A 26 6.14 7.48 -18.06
N SER A 27 6.45 6.71 -17.02
CA SER A 27 6.55 7.15 -15.61
C SER A 27 5.30 7.82 -15.01
N ALA A 28 4.22 8.00 -15.80
CA ALA A 28 3.01 8.69 -15.40
C ALA A 28 1.84 7.74 -15.11
N THR A 29 1.90 6.52 -15.63
CA THR A 29 0.82 5.53 -15.51
C THR A 29 1.33 4.23 -14.91
N VAL A 30 0.68 3.76 -13.85
CA VAL A 30 0.99 2.50 -13.18
C VAL A 30 -0.17 1.55 -13.37
N TYR A 31 0.04 0.51 -14.17
CA TYR A 31 -0.89 -0.59 -14.29
C TYR A 31 -0.66 -1.56 -13.14
N SER A 32 -1.75 -1.96 -12.50
CA SER A 32 -1.70 -2.80 -11.33
C SER A 32 -2.78 -3.87 -11.35
N ARG A 33 -2.53 -4.93 -10.59
CA ARG A 33 -3.49 -6.01 -10.35
C ARG A 33 -3.67 -6.22 -8.86
N CYS A 34 -4.83 -6.71 -8.46
CA CYS A 34 -5.02 -7.16 -7.09
C CYS A 34 -3.96 -8.21 -6.69
N ARG A 35 -3.50 -8.15 -5.45
CA ARG A 35 -2.53 -9.10 -4.89
C ARG A 35 -3.11 -10.50 -4.67
N ILE A 36 -4.42 -10.63 -4.43
CA ILE A 36 -5.07 -11.92 -4.16
C ILE A 36 -5.06 -12.78 -5.44
N PRO A 37 -4.45 -13.99 -5.44
CA PRO A 37 -4.29 -14.79 -6.65
C PRO A 37 -5.60 -15.16 -7.37
N SER A 38 -6.70 -15.34 -6.63
CA SER A 38 -8.03 -15.65 -7.17
C SER A 38 -8.81 -14.41 -7.63
N CYS A 39 -8.25 -13.21 -7.48
CA CYS A 39 -8.88 -11.96 -7.86
C CYS A 39 -8.31 -11.40 -9.17
N ASN A 40 -9.19 -11.14 -10.13
CA ASN A 40 -8.82 -10.58 -11.42
C ASN A 40 -8.93 -9.05 -11.49
N SER A 41 -9.18 -8.37 -10.36
CA SER A 41 -9.24 -6.91 -10.32
C SER A 41 -7.98 -6.27 -10.91
N ARG A 42 -8.19 -5.19 -11.66
CA ARG A 42 -7.17 -4.40 -12.34
C ARG A 42 -7.47 -2.93 -12.11
N ALA A 43 -6.42 -2.15 -11.88
CA ALA A 43 -6.51 -0.72 -11.74
C ALA A 43 -5.36 -0.05 -12.48
N THR A 44 -5.65 1.15 -12.99
CA THR A 44 -4.67 2.05 -13.55
C THR A 44 -4.59 3.27 -12.64
N PHE A 45 -3.40 3.55 -12.13
CA PHE A 45 -3.11 4.71 -11.31
C PHE A 45 -2.36 5.76 -12.12
N ILE A 46 -2.77 7.03 -12.00
CA ILE A 46 -2.07 8.16 -12.61
C ILE A 46 -1.19 8.81 -11.53
N VAL A 47 0.13 8.80 -11.73
CA VAL A 47 1.12 9.21 -10.70
C VAL A 47 0.94 10.68 -10.30
N ASP A 48 0.77 11.56 -11.28
CA ASP A 48 0.60 13.01 -11.05
C ASP A 48 -0.79 13.38 -10.54
N LYS A 49 -1.71 12.41 -10.54
CA LYS A 49 -3.10 12.60 -10.10
C LYS A 49 -3.50 11.44 -9.19
N PRO A 50 -3.00 11.41 -7.94
CA PRO A 50 -3.16 10.26 -7.04
C PRO A 50 -4.61 9.92 -6.69
N ASN A 51 -5.55 10.85 -6.91
CA ASN A 51 -6.98 10.66 -6.72
C ASN A 51 -7.70 10.13 -7.97
N GLU A 52 -7.05 10.14 -9.14
CA GLU A 52 -7.58 9.62 -10.39
C GLU A 52 -7.14 8.14 -10.54
N VAL A 53 -7.99 7.25 -10.06
CA VAL A 53 -7.80 5.80 -10.16
C VAL A 53 -8.89 5.22 -11.05
N HIS A 54 -8.48 4.47 -12.07
CA HIS A 54 -9.40 3.78 -12.96
C HIS A 54 -9.38 2.28 -12.69
N VAL A 55 -10.39 1.79 -11.96
CA VAL A 55 -10.62 0.35 -11.75
C VAL A 55 -11.28 -0.22 -13.00
N THR A 56 -10.56 -1.09 -13.70
CA THR A 56 -11.00 -1.69 -14.97
C THR A 56 -11.79 -2.98 -14.75
N ILE A 57 -11.45 -3.74 -13.70
CA ILE A 57 -12.15 -4.96 -13.29
C ILE A 57 -12.36 -4.85 -11.77
N PRO A 58 -13.58 -4.99 -11.26
CA PRO A 58 -13.86 -4.91 -9.82
C PRO A 58 -13.31 -6.12 -9.06
N HIS A 59 -13.20 -5.98 -7.74
CA HIS A 59 -12.84 -7.09 -6.85
C HIS A 59 -13.98 -8.10 -6.73
N ASN A 60 -13.62 -9.35 -6.43
CA ASN A 60 -14.54 -10.45 -6.12
C ASN A 60 -14.45 -10.88 -4.64
N HIS A 61 -13.86 -10.02 -3.82
CA HIS A 61 -13.66 -10.22 -2.40
C HIS A 61 -13.78 -8.87 -1.69
N GLU A 62 -14.01 -8.91 -0.39
CA GLU A 62 -14.02 -7.71 0.45
C GLU A 62 -12.61 -7.15 0.66
N ALA A 63 -12.55 -5.88 1.05
CA ALA A 63 -11.31 -5.24 1.48
C ALA A 63 -10.71 -5.98 2.70
N ASP A 64 -9.38 -6.05 2.75
CA ASP A 64 -8.65 -6.55 3.92
C ASP A 64 -8.08 -5.36 4.69
N GLU A 65 -8.96 -4.67 5.41
CA GLU A 65 -8.62 -3.47 6.17
C GLU A 65 -7.55 -3.75 7.24
N VAL A 66 -7.55 -4.95 7.82
CA VAL A 66 -6.57 -5.35 8.84
C VAL A 66 -5.17 -5.44 8.22
N GLU A 67 -5.02 -6.11 7.07
CA GLU A 67 -3.72 -6.19 6.40
C GLU A 67 -3.24 -4.80 5.95
N VAL A 68 -4.15 -3.95 5.46
CA VAL A 68 -3.85 -2.56 5.08
C VAL A 68 -3.30 -1.77 6.27
N GLU A 69 -3.95 -1.82 7.44
CA GLU A 69 -3.50 -1.12 8.63
C GLU A 69 -2.16 -1.65 9.16
N ILE A 70 -1.95 -2.96 9.12
CA ILE A 70 -0.64 -3.56 9.46
C ILE A 70 0.47 -3.04 8.53
N LEU A 71 0.19 -2.89 7.24
CA LEU A 71 1.16 -2.37 6.28
C LEU A 71 1.45 -0.89 6.49
N ARG A 72 0.43 -0.08 6.78
CA ARG A 72 0.58 1.34 7.15
C ARG A 72 1.43 1.50 8.41
N PHE A 73 1.12 0.73 9.45
CA PHE A 73 1.88 0.70 10.68
C PHE A 73 3.35 0.33 10.43
N LYS A 74 3.62 -0.72 9.64
CA LYS A 74 4.99 -1.12 9.27
C LYS A 74 5.71 -0.04 8.47
N ALA A 75 5.02 0.63 7.54
CA ALA A 75 5.60 1.72 6.76
C ALA A 75 5.98 2.90 7.66
N GLU A 76 5.10 3.26 8.60
CA GLU A 76 5.34 4.30 9.60
C GLU A 76 6.56 3.99 10.48
N LEU A 77 6.63 2.77 11.03
CA LEU A 77 7.78 2.33 11.83
C LEU A 77 9.09 2.45 11.07
N LYS A 78 9.13 1.94 9.82
CA LYS A 78 10.32 2.03 8.98
C LYS A 78 10.70 3.48 8.71
N ARG A 79 9.71 4.34 8.43
CA ARG A 79 9.93 5.77 8.17
C ARG A 79 10.54 6.48 9.38
N ARG A 80 10.07 6.19 10.60
CA ARG A 80 10.66 6.76 11.83
C ARG A 80 12.06 6.22 12.09
N ALA A 81 12.27 4.92 11.93
CA ALA A 81 13.58 4.30 12.16
C ALA A 81 14.70 4.83 11.24
N VAL A 82 14.36 5.41 10.08
CA VAL A 82 15.34 6.05 9.19
C VAL A 82 15.86 7.38 9.74
N VAL A 83 15.04 8.13 10.46
CA VAL A 83 15.34 9.51 10.90
C VAL A 83 15.62 9.63 12.40
N ASP A 84 15.25 8.62 13.17
CA ASP A 84 15.28 8.62 14.63
C ASP A 84 16.31 7.60 15.15
N SER A 85 17.10 7.99 16.14
CA SER A 85 18.16 7.17 16.74
C SER A 85 17.71 6.38 17.98
N ARG A 86 16.46 6.54 18.42
CA ARG A 86 15.86 5.74 19.51
C ARG A 86 15.89 4.26 19.17
N SER A 87 15.82 3.42 20.20
CA SER A 87 15.80 1.97 20.01
C SER A 87 14.53 1.51 19.27
N PRO A 88 14.57 0.36 18.56
CA PRO A 88 13.39 -0.18 17.89
C PRO A 88 12.18 -0.35 18.81
N ARG A 89 12.41 -0.63 20.10
CA ARG A 89 11.34 -0.77 21.10
C ARG A 89 10.65 0.56 21.40
N GLU A 90 11.42 1.61 21.66
CA GLU A 90 10.86 2.94 21.93
C GLU A 90 10.07 3.48 20.74
N LEU A 91 10.56 3.23 19.52
CA LEU A 91 9.85 3.58 18.28
C LEU A 91 8.56 2.77 18.13
N PHE A 92 8.59 1.48 18.45
CA PHE A 92 7.40 0.64 18.40
C PHE A 92 6.34 1.12 19.36
N ASP A 93 6.71 1.35 20.63
CA ASP A 93 5.78 1.79 21.66
C ASP A 93 5.13 3.13 21.25
N ASP A 94 5.91 4.10 20.77
CA ASP A 94 5.44 5.42 20.30
C ASP A 94 4.50 5.34 19.08
N VAL A 95 4.84 4.54 18.06
CA VAL A 95 3.96 4.39 16.88
C VAL A 95 2.69 3.61 17.22
N SER A 96 2.78 2.60 18.10
CA SER A 96 1.62 1.78 18.48
C SER A 96 0.50 2.60 19.12
N GLN A 97 0.84 3.67 19.87
CA GLN A 97 -0.16 4.56 20.47
C GLN A 97 -1.04 5.31 19.45
N GLN A 98 -0.64 5.39 18.17
CA GLN A 98 -1.44 6.02 17.11
C GLN A 98 -2.45 5.07 16.47
N TYR A 99 -2.38 3.77 16.79
CA TYR A 99 -3.22 2.71 16.23
C TYR A 99 -4.07 2.00 17.30
N LEU A 100 -4.18 2.60 18.49
CA LEU A 100 -5.01 2.14 19.63
C LEU A 100 -6.28 2.99 19.77
#